data_AF-A0A951G2V8-F1
#
_entry.id   AF-A0A951G2V8-F1
#
_cell.length_a   1.000
_cell.length_b   1.000
_cell.length_c   1.000
_cell.angle_alpha   90.00
_cell.angle_beta   90.00
_cell.angle_gamma   90.00
#
_symmetry.space_group_name_H-M   'P 1'
#
loop_
_entity.id
_entity.type
_entity.pdbx_description
1 polymer ?
#
loop_
_entity_poly.entity_id
_entity_poly.type
_entity_poly.pdbx_seq_one_letter_code
_entity_poly.pdbx_strand_id
1 'polypeptide(L)'
;MLGFGSGKGSRRKRALRIFFATDLHGSDRCFRKFLAAARIYEADALVLGGDIAGKGLVPVTADNGSLHAEVRGEPVTLPAGEEERLYAEINRLGFYPVRMEPDEIAAL
;
A
#
# COMPACT_ATOMS: atom_id res chain seq x y z
N MET A 1 -21.28 61.35 12.90
CA MET A 1 -21.59 59.91 12.90
C MET A 1 -21.92 59.51 11.47
N LEU A 2 -21.05 58.76 10.81
CA LEU A 2 -21.34 57.99 9.59
C LEU A 2 -20.24 56.93 9.48
N GLY A 3 -20.58 55.71 9.92
CA GLY A 3 -19.68 54.58 9.90
C GLY A 3 -19.57 54.02 8.48
N PHE A 4 -18.34 53.85 8.00
CA PHE A 4 -18.07 53.06 6.81
C PHE A 4 -18.13 51.58 7.19
N GLY A 5 -19.20 50.91 6.74
CA GLY A 5 -19.38 49.48 6.88
C GLY A 5 -18.28 48.71 6.15
N SER A 6 -17.57 47.88 6.90
CA SER A 6 -16.62 46.89 6.38
C SER A 6 -17.35 45.90 5.48
N GLY A 7 -17.07 45.96 4.17
CA GLY A 7 -17.52 44.95 3.22
C GLY A 7 -16.85 43.62 3.55
N LYS A 8 -17.57 42.71 4.22
CA LYS A 8 -17.14 41.31 4.37
C LYS A 8 -17.09 40.66 2.99
N GLY A 9 -15.91 40.61 2.40
CA GLY A 9 -15.67 39.85 1.18
C GLY A 9 -16.09 38.39 1.38
N SER A 10 -17.04 37.92 0.58
CA SER A 10 -17.41 36.51 0.50
C SER A 10 -16.16 35.70 0.13
N ARG A 11 -15.58 34.98 1.09
CA ARG A 11 -14.48 34.05 0.82
C ARG A 11 -15.02 32.95 -0.08
N ARG A 12 -14.70 33.02 -1.37
CA ARG A 12 -15.08 32.03 -2.37
C ARG A 12 -14.64 30.66 -1.87
N LYS A 13 -15.58 29.75 -1.60
CA LYS A 13 -15.25 28.38 -1.19
C LYS A 13 -14.43 27.74 -2.30
N ARG A 14 -13.33 27.09 -1.93
CA ARG A 14 -12.49 26.34 -2.87
C ARG A 14 -13.34 25.25 -3.53
N ALA A 15 -13.09 24.95 -4.79
CA ALA A 15 -13.68 23.79 -5.44
C ALA A 15 -13.33 22.50 -4.65
N LEU A 16 -14.28 21.56 -4.59
CA LEU A 16 -14.04 20.23 -4.06
C LEU A 16 -12.95 19.55 -4.89
N ARG A 17 -11.91 19.07 -4.23
CA ARG A 17 -10.79 18.36 -4.86
C ARG A 17 -10.82 16.90 -4.43
N ILE A 18 -10.96 16.02 -5.39
CA ILE A 18 -10.93 14.57 -5.18
C ILE A 18 -9.63 14.04 -5.79
N PHE A 19 -8.89 13.22 -5.04
CA PHE A 19 -7.80 12.43 -5.58
C PHE A 19 -8.31 11.01 -5.84
N PHE A 20 -8.31 10.61 -7.11
CA PHE A 20 -8.75 9.28 -7.54
C PHE A 20 -7.55 8.44 -7.98
N ALA A 21 -7.48 7.20 -7.51
CA ALA A 21 -6.53 6.20 -7.97
C ALA A 21 -7.21 4.83 -8.11
N THR A 22 -6.62 3.95 -8.90
CA THR A 22 -7.08 2.57 -9.14
C THR A 22 -5.89 1.62 -9.15
N ASP A 23 -6.14 0.32 -8.99
CA ASP A 23 -5.19 -0.76 -9.26
C ASP A 23 -3.90 -0.67 -8.43
N LEU A 24 -4.05 -0.44 -7.12
CA LEU A 24 -2.92 -0.50 -6.20
C LEU A 24 -2.37 -1.93 -6.08
N HIS A 25 -3.21 -2.93 -6.34
CA HIS A 25 -2.90 -4.35 -6.28
C HIS A 25 -2.17 -4.76 -4.99
N GLY A 26 -2.76 -4.45 -3.83
CA GLY A 26 -2.23 -4.76 -2.50
C GLY A 26 -0.90 -4.10 -2.12
N SER A 27 -0.29 -3.26 -2.97
CA SER A 27 1.02 -2.69 -2.67
C SER A 27 0.97 -1.69 -1.52
N ASP A 28 1.59 -2.04 -0.40
CA ASP A 28 1.80 -1.17 0.77
C ASP A 28 2.43 0.19 0.40
N ARG A 29 3.39 0.17 -0.54
CA ARG A 29 4.09 1.38 -0.99
C ARG A 29 3.12 2.36 -1.65
N CYS A 30 2.36 1.89 -2.64
CA CYS A 30 1.38 2.69 -3.36
C CYS A 30 0.23 3.13 -2.45
N PHE A 31 -0.22 2.28 -1.52
CA PHE A 31 -1.25 2.66 -0.54
C PHE A 31 -0.79 3.82 0.37
N ARG A 32 0.44 3.78 0.89
CA ARG A 32 0.99 4.90 1.67
C ARG A 32 1.10 6.19 0.86
N LYS A 33 1.45 6.11 -0.44
CA LYS A 33 1.46 7.27 -1.34
C LYS A 33 0.05 7.83 -1.57
N PHE A 34 -0.94 6.95 -1.76
CA PHE A 34 -2.34 7.32 -1.90
C PHE A 34 -2.85 8.07 -0.65
N LEU A 35 -2.54 7.58 0.55
CA LEU A 35 -2.87 8.29 1.79
C LEU A 35 -2.16 9.65 1.89
N ALA A 36 -0.88 9.72 1.54
CA ALA A 36 -0.12 10.97 1.54
C ALA A 36 -0.68 12.00 0.54
N ALA A 37 -1.35 11.56 -0.52
CA ALA A 37 -1.96 12.42 -1.54
C ALA A 37 -2.99 13.39 -0.94
N ALA A 38 -3.69 13.01 0.13
CA ALA A 38 -4.64 13.90 0.82
C ALA A 38 -3.95 15.20 1.26
N ARG A 39 -2.78 15.09 1.89
CA ARG A 39 -2.01 16.24 2.36
C ARG A 39 -1.28 16.94 1.22
N ILE A 40 -0.60 16.18 0.35
CA ILE A 40 0.27 16.74 -0.71
C ILE A 40 -0.54 17.56 -1.72
N TYR A 41 -1.70 17.04 -2.13
CA TYR A 41 -2.55 17.72 -3.10
C TYR A 41 -3.68 18.52 -2.45
N GLU A 42 -3.69 18.60 -1.11
CA GLU A 42 -4.78 19.17 -0.32
C GLU A 42 -6.14 18.63 -0.81
N ALA A 43 -6.27 17.32 -1.00
CA ALA A 43 -7.52 16.73 -1.46
C ALA A 43 -8.55 16.73 -0.31
N ASP A 44 -9.80 17.04 -0.63
CA ASP A 44 -10.91 17.00 0.32
C ASP A 44 -11.42 15.56 0.50
N ALA A 45 -11.26 14.71 -0.52
CA ALA A 45 -11.57 13.29 -0.48
C ALA A 45 -10.56 12.47 -1.28
N LEU A 46 -10.31 11.25 -0.80
CA LEU A 46 -9.56 10.21 -1.50
C LEU A 46 -10.53 9.14 -1.97
N VAL A 47 -10.45 8.74 -3.24
CA VAL A 47 -11.25 7.65 -3.79
C VAL A 47 -10.30 6.62 -4.40
N LEU A 48 -10.31 5.42 -3.82
CA LEU A 48 -9.62 4.27 -4.35
C LEU A 48 -10.64 3.38 -5.04
N GLY A 49 -10.58 3.32 -6.37
CA GLY A 49 -11.38 2.40 -7.17
C GLY A 49 -10.58 1.16 -7.58
N GLY A 50 -11.23 0.30 -8.37
CA GLY A 50 -10.59 -0.86 -8.99
C GLY A 50 -10.20 -1.95 -7.99
N ASP A 51 -9.18 -2.72 -8.36
CA ASP A 51 -8.74 -3.86 -7.57
C ASP A 51 -7.81 -3.45 -6.42
N ILE A 52 -8.27 -3.75 -5.20
CA ILE A 52 -7.50 -3.55 -3.98
C ILE A 52 -6.72 -4.80 -3.57
N ALA A 53 -7.06 -5.97 -4.12
CA ALA A 53 -6.44 -7.23 -3.79
C ALA A 53 -4.98 -7.28 -4.28
N GLY A 54 -4.16 -8.02 -3.57
CA GLY A 54 -2.77 -8.27 -3.94
C GLY A 54 -2.67 -9.06 -5.24
N LYS A 55 -1.47 -9.03 -5.83
CA LYS A 55 -1.12 -9.70 -7.07
C LYS A 55 -1.09 -11.23 -6.96
N GLY A 56 -1.02 -11.75 -5.73
CA GLY A 56 -0.97 -13.17 -5.47
C GLY A 56 -0.31 -13.49 -4.13
N LEU A 57 -0.23 -14.78 -3.84
CA LEU A 57 0.50 -15.32 -2.69
C LEU A 57 1.97 -15.52 -3.06
N VAL A 58 2.86 -15.28 -2.10
CA VAL A 58 4.26 -15.69 -2.18
C VAL A 58 4.49 -16.71 -1.06
N PRO A 59 4.68 -17.99 -1.40
CA PRO A 59 5.02 -19.01 -0.42
C PRO A 59 6.35 -18.70 0.25
N VAL A 60 6.38 -18.84 1.57
CA VAL A 60 7.59 -18.75 2.38
C VAL A 60 7.77 -20.07 3.13
N THR A 61 8.78 -20.84 2.74
CA THR A 61 9.17 -22.06 3.46
C THR A 61 10.24 -21.73 4.49
N ALA A 62 10.40 -22.57 5.51
CA ALA A 62 11.53 -22.49 6.40
C ALA A 62 12.12 -23.88 6.59
N ASP A 63 13.44 -23.95 6.57
CA ASP A 63 14.20 -25.16 6.82
C ASP A 63 15.52 -24.78 7.49
N ASN A 64 15.99 -25.61 8.43
CA ASN A 64 17.30 -25.47 9.06
C ASN A 64 17.64 -24.04 9.55
N GLY A 65 16.66 -23.33 10.10
CA GLY A 65 16.83 -21.96 10.62
C GLY A 65 16.90 -20.86 9.54
N SER A 66 16.59 -21.19 8.30
CA SER A 66 16.50 -20.28 7.16
C SER A 66 15.08 -20.21 6.62
N LEU A 67 14.73 -19.09 6.00
CA LEU A 67 13.52 -18.83 5.24
C LEU A 67 13.86 -18.81 3.76
N HIS A 68 12.98 -19.36 2.94
CA HIS A 68 13.10 -19.37 1.48
C HIS A 68 11.82 -18.86 0.84
N ALA A 69 11.98 -17.99 -0.16
CA ALA A 69 10.88 -17.48 -0.98
C ALA A 69 11.40 -17.11 -2.37
N GLU A 70 10.49 -16.99 -3.34
CA GLU A 70 10.78 -16.38 -4.63
C GLU A 70 10.19 -14.96 -4.64
N VAL A 71 11.05 -13.94 -4.74
CA VAL A 71 10.63 -12.54 -4.72
C VAL A 71 11.08 -11.90 -6.03
N ARG A 72 10.11 -11.48 -6.85
CA ARG A 72 10.34 -10.91 -8.20
C ARG A 72 11.05 -11.87 -9.17
N GLY A 73 10.79 -13.16 -9.06
CA GLY A 73 11.45 -14.17 -9.90
C GLY A 73 12.82 -14.60 -9.39
N GLU A 74 13.29 -14.03 -8.28
CA GLU A 74 14.61 -14.33 -7.73
C GLU A 74 14.48 -15.12 -6.42
N PRO A 75 15.24 -16.21 -6.24
CA PRO A 75 15.27 -16.93 -4.98
C PRO A 75 15.91 -16.07 -3.89
N VAL A 76 15.22 -15.97 -2.76
CA VAL A 76 15.67 -15.25 -1.56
C VAL A 76 15.80 -16.25 -0.42
N THR A 77 16.97 -16.26 0.22
CA THR A 77 17.22 -17.02 1.45
C THR A 77 17.66 -16.07 2.55
N LEU A 78 16.99 -16.13 3.70
CA LEU A 78 17.27 -15.27 4.86
C LEU A 78 17.25 -16.09 6.16
N PRO A 79 17.92 -15.66 7.24
CA PRO A 79 17.74 -16.27 8.55
C PRO A 79 16.29 -16.19 9.04
N ALA A 80 15.83 -17.17 9.81
CA ALA A 80 14.47 -17.20 10.37
C ALA A 80 14.09 -15.95 11.19
N GLY A 81 15.07 -15.30 11.82
CA GLY A 81 14.87 -14.04 12.55
C GLY A 81 14.57 -12.81 11.67
N GLU A 82 14.69 -12.91 10.35
CA GLU A 82 14.46 -11.82 9.39
C GLU A 82 13.08 -11.93 8.69
N GLU A 83 12.16 -12.75 9.23
CA GLU A 83 10.82 -12.97 8.64
C GLU A 83 10.06 -11.67 8.38
N GLU A 84 10.01 -10.79 9.39
CA GLU A 84 9.28 -9.52 9.29
C GLU A 84 9.81 -8.65 8.14
N ARG A 85 11.13 -8.66 7.92
CA ARG A 85 11.76 -7.93 6.83
C ARG A 85 11.41 -8.53 5.47
N LEU A 86 11.42 -9.86 5.34
CA LEU A 86 11.01 -10.54 4.12
C LEU A 86 9.55 -10.21 3.80
N TYR A 87 8.66 -10.32 4.78
CA TYR A 87 7.24 -10.05 4.64
C TYR A 87 6.98 -8.59 4.26
N ALA A 88 7.70 -7.65 4.88
CA ALA A 88 7.60 -6.23 4.55
C ALA A 88 8.00 -5.94 3.09
N GLU A 89 9.03 -6.61 2.55
CA GLU A 89 9.40 -6.45 1.14
C GLU A 89 8.33 -7.06 0.21
N ILE A 90 7.82 -8.26 0.51
CA ILE A 90 6.76 -8.92 -0.26
C ILE A 90 5.49 -8.03 -0.30
N ASN A 91 5.05 -7.52 0.85
CA ASN A 91 3.90 -6.62 0.96
C ASN A 91 4.12 -5.29 0.21
N ARG A 92 5.34 -4.73 0.23
CA ARG A 92 5.67 -3.52 -0.54
C ARG A 92 5.48 -3.70 -2.04
N LEU A 93 5.55 -4.93 -2.55
CA LEU A 93 5.36 -5.26 -3.96
C LEU A 93 3.90 -5.57 -4.31
N GLY A 94 3.05 -5.69 -3.29
CA GLY A 94 1.64 -6.02 -3.43
C GLY A 94 1.34 -7.51 -3.49
N PHE A 95 2.22 -8.34 -2.94
CA PHE A 95 1.98 -9.77 -2.76
C PHE A 95 1.70 -10.07 -1.29
N TYR A 96 1.07 -11.21 -1.03
CA TYR A 96 0.79 -11.69 0.32
C TYR A 96 1.77 -12.80 0.69
N PRO A 97 2.66 -12.59 1.68
CA PRO A 97 3.50 -13.67 2.16
C PRO A 97 2.63 -14.71 2.90
N VAL A 98 2.84 -15.99 2.60
CA VAL A 98 2.15 -17.08 3.30
C VAL A 98 3.19 -18.11 3.71
N ARG A 99 3.25 -18.40 5.01
CA ARG A 99 4.07 -19.51 5.52
C ARG A 99 3.44 -20.81 5.02
N MET A 100 4.21 -21.62 4.29
CA MET A 100 3.77 -22.89 3.74
C MET A 100 4.83 -23.97 3.94
N GLU A 101 4.39 -25.21 4.00
CA GLU A 101 5.25 -26.38 3.94
C GLU A 101 5.50 -26.83 2.49
N PRO A 102 6.61 -27.52 2.19
CA PRO A 102 6.96 -27.89 0.82
C PRO A 102 5.92 -28.76 0.10
N ASP A 103 5.22 -29.61 0.84
CA ASP A 103 4.14 -30.46 0.34
C ASP A 103 2.88 -29.66 0.00
N GLU A 104 2.56 -28.62 0.78
CA GLU A 104 1.47 -27.68 0.44
C GLU A 104 1.75 -26.93 -0.86
N ILE A 105 3.01 -26.54 -1.10
CA ILE A 105 3.42 -25.86 -2.34
C ILE A 105 3.35 -26.81 -3.53
N ALA A 106 3.77 -28.06 -3.37
CA ALA A 106 3.73 -29.07 -4.43
C ALA A 106 2.29 -29.43 -4.86
N ALA A 107 1.29 -29.10 -4.03
CA ALA A 107 -0.13 -29.33 -4.30
C ALA A 107 -0.85 -28.15 -4.98
N LEU A 108 -0.18 -27.00 -5.18
CA LEU A 108 -0.71 -25.82 -5.89
C LEU A 108 -0.58 -25.94 -7.41
#